data_AF-A0A512BF01-F1
#
_entry.id   AF-A0A512BF01-F1
#
_cell.length_a   1.000
_cell.length_b   1.000
_cell.length_c   1.000
_cell.angle_alpha   90.00
_cell.angle_beta   90.00
_cell.angle_gamma   90.00
#
_symmetry.space_group_name_H-M   'P 1'
#
loop_
_entity.id
_entity.type
_entity.pdbx_description
1 polymer ?
#
loop_
_entity_poly.entity_id
_entity_poly.type
_entity_poly.pdbx_seq_one_letter_code
_entity_poly.pdbx_strand_id
1 'polypeptide(L)'
;MKTDNNTVIGFVLIGILFLGYFWFSNRQQQAILLDKKRTEDSIARVRALTAPKVDPAAAALDSLKRDSTNKLAVAGNFQSAANGAEELTTIDNGLIKISFTNKGGQPKSVELKTFKSFDSSNAIMGGSPFNNIAYTINTSANQSALTSSLFFNPPTITKEADGREVVSYSLTSVDGQSITHQFIVKPNDYMVDWNIVINGANRLLTGNTLNVNWQVEADKKQTDIVYERRQSRLCFVEDGSYDYKTATTGTTATFEKPVNWVSMKQQFFNSTLIAKNNFNGGEMSVTVPADSDTGKVVGKAIANMKIQLPAAASATIPMALYYGPNEFNVLKKYNIKMESIVDLGSGVFSFVKYINRYIIIPVFNFFASFISSYGWVIALLTIFIRLVTSPLTYTSYLSGAKMKVLRPELDILKKKLGDDQQAFAMQQMKLFREAGVNPLGGCIPAVLQIPIFFALYSFFNSEIALRGQSFLWAKDLSSYDVIARLPFSIPFGFGDHISLFTITAVTTSFLISIYNMSMTPDQGNPVMKYMPYFFPFILLFIFNQLPSALTWYYTVSNLITLILQFVIQNYIIDHDKILAKMEETRKKPKTKSKWQERYSQMMESQQKVQDLKQRTNNNKK
;
A
#
# COMPACT_ATOMS: atom_id res chain seq x y z
N MET A 1 21.08 38.33 0.35
CA MET A 1 21.91 37.19 0.81
C MET A 1 22.64 36.66 -0.41
N LYS A 2 23.94 36.92 -0.56
CA LYS A 2 24.72 36.34 -1.67
C LYS A 2 25.03 34.90 -1.27
N THR A 3 24.28 33.94 -1.80
CA THR A 3 24.72 32.53 -1.80
C THR A 3 26.10 32.49 -2.42
N ASP A 4 27.09 31.97 -1.68
CA ASP A 4 28.45 31.83 -2.20
C ASP A 4 28.39 30.93 -3.45
N ASN A 5 28.78 31.49 -4.60
CA ASN A 5 28.76 30.80 -5.89
C ASN A 5 29.52 29.47 -5.81
N ASN A 6 30.55 29.40 -4.96
CA ASN A 6 31.34 28.19 -4.75
C ASN A 6 30.55 27.05 -4.09
N THR A 7 29.57 27.39 -3.24
CA THR A 7 28.70 26.38 -2.61
C THR A 7 27.68 25.82 -3.61
N VAL A 8 27.11 26.68 -4.45
CA VAL A 8 26.19 26.26 -5.53
C VAL A 8 26.93 25.41 -6.58
N ILE A 9 28.13 25.84 -6.98
CA ILE A 9 29.00 25.09 -7.89
C ILE A 9 29.39 23.74 -7.27
N GLY A 10 29.69 23.69 -5.97
CA GLY A 10 29.96 22.44 -5.25
C GLY A 10 28.82 21.44 -5.34
N PHE A 11 27.57 21.87 -5.14
CA PHE A 11 26.40 20.99 -5.26
C PHE A 11 26.15 20.54 -6.70
N VAL A 12 26.35 21.41 -7.69
CA VAL A 12 26.22 21.06 -9.12
C VAL A 12 27.28 20.04 -9.52
N LEU A 13 28.53 20.21 -9.09
CA LEU A 13 29.63 19.28 -9.37
C LEU A 13 29.41 17.91 -8.72
N ILE A 14 28.92 17.87 -7.48
CA ILE A 14 28.54 16.62 -6.82
C ILE A 14 27.42 15.94 -7.60
N GLY A 15 26.39 16.69 -8.03
CA GLY A 15 25.31 16.17 -8.87
C GLY A 15 25.81 15.56 -10.18
N ILE A 16 26.71 16.24 -10.89
CA ILE A 16 27.32 15.76 -12.14
C ILE A 16 28.16 14.49 -11.90
N LEU A 17 28.95 14.46 -10.81
CA LEU A 17 29.81 13.33 -10.47
C LEU A 17 28.99 12.08 -10.10
N PHE A 18 27.89 12.26 -9.37
CA PHE A 18 26.92 11.19 -9.11
C PHE A 18 26.27 10.71 -10.41
N LEU A 19 25.78 11.61 -11.27
CA LEU A 19 25.17 11.23 -12.56
C LEU A 19 26.15 10.47 -13.46
N GLY A 20 27.41 10.89 -13.52
CA GLY A 20 28.47 10.21 -14.27
C GLY A 20 28.79 8.82 -13.72
N TYR A 21 28.92 8.69 -12.40
CA TYR A 21 29.14 7.39 -11.73
C TYR A 21 27.96 6.43 -11.98
N PHE A 22 26.72 6.92 -11.89
CA PHE A 22 25.53 6.10 -12.14
C PHE A 22 25.39 5.68 -13.60
N TRP A 23 25.69 6.56 -14.54
CA TRP A 23 25.68 6.23 -15.97
C TRP A 23 26.67 5.11 -16.30
N PHE A 24 27.88 5.17 -15.73
CA PHE A 24 28.90 4.13 -15.91
C PHE A 24 28.48 2.80 -15.27
N SER A 25 27.95 2.83 -14.04
CA SER A 25 27.49 1.63 -13.32
C SER A 25 26.32 0.93 -14.03
N ASN A 26 25.35 1.68 -14.55
CA ASN A 26 24.20 1.12 -15.26
C ASN A 26 24.61 0.43 -16.58
N ARG A 27 25.58 0.99 -17.31
CA ARG A 27 26.12 0.36 -18.53
C ARG A 27 26.78 -0.99 -18.24
N GLN A 28 27.45 -1.11 -17.09
CA GLN A 28 28.07 -2.36 -16.65
C GLN A 28 27.01 -3.42 -16.30
N GLN A 29 25.92 -3.04 -15.63
CA GLN A 29 24.80 -3.94 -15.30
C GLN A 29 24.10 -4.49 -16.55
N GLN A 30 23.85 -3.63 -17.57
CA GLN A 30 23.22 -4.08 -18.82
C GLN A 30 24.07 -5.10 -19.60
N ALA A 31 25.40 -4.95 -19.58
CA ALA A 31 26.30 -5.90 -20.23
C ALA A 31 26.21 -7.31 -19.62
N ILE A 32 26.10 -7.40 -18.29
CA ILE A 32 25.96 -8.67 -17.56
C ILE A 32 24.63 -9.35 -17.89
N LEU A 33 23.55 -8.59 -18.06
CA LEU A 33 22.20 -9.10 -18.35
C LEU A 33 22.10 -9.67 -19.78
N LEU A 34 22.74 -9.03 -20.75
CA LEU A 34 22.84 -9.52 -22.13
C LEU A 34 23.61 -10.84 -22.23
N ASP A 35 24.66 -11.03 -21.42
CA ASP A 35 25.46 -12.25 -21.41
C ASP A 35 24.68 -13.45 -20.84
N LYS A 36 23.88 -13.21 -19.79
CA LYS A 36 22.92 -14.21 -19.26
C LYS A 36 21.87 -14.63 -20.30
N LYS A 37 21.31 -13.70 -21.08
CA LYS A 37 20.37 -14.05 -22.15
C LYS A 37 21.02 -14.91 -23.24
N ARG A 38 22.25 -14.60 -23.64
CA ARG A 38 22.98 -15.38 -24.67
C ARG A 38 23.22 -16.82 -24.23
N THR A 39 23.58 -17.02 -22.97
CA THR A 39 23.80 -18.36 -22.41
C THR A 39 22.51 -19.17 -22.36
N GLU A 40 21.38 -18.57 -21.94
CA GLU A 40 20.07 -19.22 -21.96
C GLU A 40 19.61 -19.60 -23.38
N ASP A 41 19.75 -18.70 -24.35
CA ASP A 41 19.40 -18.95 -25.75
C ASP A 41 20.23 -20.10 -26.35
N SER A 42 21.52 -20.21 -25.98
CA SER A 42 22.38 -21.30 -26.41
C SER A 42 21.93 -22.66 -25.85
N ILE A 43 21.51 -22.70 -24.58
CA ILE A 43 21.02 -23.90 -23.91
C ILE A 43 19.69 -24.35 -24.54
N ALA A 44 18.80 -23.40 -24.85
CA ALA A 44 17.53 -23.67 -25.52
C ALA A 44 17.73 -24.25 -26.93
N ARG A 45 18.68 -23.73 -27.71
CA ARG A 45 19.03 -24.28 -29.03
C ARG A 45 19.57 -25.71 -28.97
N VAL A 46 20.43 -26.03 -28.01
CA VAL A 46 20.98 -27.38 -27.84
C VAL A 46 19.89 -28.38 -27.44
N ARG A 47 18.95 -27.98 -26.57
CA ARG A 47 17.78 -28.80 -26.22
C ARG A 47 16.85 -29.05 -27.41
N ALA A 48 16.66 -28.06 -28.29
CA ALA A 48 15.84 -28.21 -29.49
C ALA A 48 16.47 -29.19 -30.51
N LEU A 49 17.80 -29.28 -30.57
CA LEU A 49 18.54 -30.16 -31.47
C LEU A 49 18.65 -31.61 -30.98
N THR A 50 18.51 -31.84 -29.66
CA THR A 50 18.64 -33.17 -29.01
C THR A 50 17.31 -33.86 -28.74
N ALA A 51 16.18 -33.22 -29.08
CA ALA A 51 14.86 -33.80 -28.90
C ALA A 51 14.60 -34.94 -29.92
N PRO A 52 14.15 -36.13 -29.48
CA PRO A 52 13.85 -37.23 -30.38
C PRO A 52 12.67 -36.88 -31.31
N LYS A 53 12.81 -37.16 -32.61
CA LYS A 53 11.76 -36.98 -33.61
C LYS A 53 10.71 -38.07 -33.46
N VAL A 54 9.68 -37.81 -32.66
CA VAL A 54 8.47 -38.64 -32.56
C VAL A 54 7.47 -38.15 -33.62
N ASP A 55 6.79 -39.07 -34.30
CA ASP A 55 5.69 -38.74 -35.21
C ASP A 55 4.57 -38.01 -34.42
N PRO A 56 4.36 -36.70 -34.67
CA PRO A 56 3.46 -35.88 -33.86
C PRO A 56 1.98 -36.27 -34.05
N ALA A 57 1.61 -36.85 -35.20
CA ALA A 57 0.22 -37.22 -35.48
C ALA A 57 -0.17 -38.52 -34.75
N ALA A 58 0.70 -39.53 -34.77
CA ALA A 58 0.49 -40.79 -34.07
C ALA A 58 0.54 -40.61 -32.54
N ALA A 59 1.49 -39.80 -32.05
CA ALA A 59 1.59 -39.47 -30.62
C ALA A 59 0.38 -38.65 -30.12
N ALA A 60 -0.15 -37.73 -30.94
CA ALA A 60 -1.35 -36.97 -30.58
C ALA A 60 -2.59 -37.86 -30.49
N LEU A 61 -2.80 -38.79 -31.44
CA LEU A 61 -3.97 -39.68 -31.44
C LEU A 61 -3.94 -40.66 -30.24
N ASP A 62 -2.77 -41.21 -29.93
CA ASP A 62 -2.58 -42.13 -28.80
C ASP A 62 -2.65 -41.39 -27.45
N SER A 63 -2.22 -40.13 -27.40
CA SER A 63 -2.42 -39.25 -26.24
C SER A 63 -3.90 -38.93 -26.02
N LEU A 64 -4.66 -38.60 -27.07
CA LEU A 64 -6.10 -38.28 -26.97
C LEU A 64 -6.93 -39.49 -26.53
N LYS A 65 -6.60 -40.70 -27.02
CA LYS A 65 -7.27 -41.94 -26.59
C LYS A 65 -7.00 -42.26 -25.12
N ARG A 66 -5.73 -42.20 -24.69
CA ARG A 66 -5.36 -42.43 -23.28
C ARG A 66 -5.94 -41.38 -22.33
N ASP A 67 -5.99 -40.12 -22.77
CA ASP A 67 -6.60 -39.02 -22.00
C ASP A 67 -8.11 -39.24 -21.82
N SER A 68 -8.81 -39.66 -22.88
CA SER A 68 -10.24 -39.97 -22.83
C SER A 68 -10.56 -41.15 -21.89
N THR A 69 -9.78 -42.24 -21.95
CA THR A 69 -9.96 -43.40 -21.05
C THR A 69 -9.65 -43.05 -19.59
N ASN A 70 -8.64 -42.21 -19.35
CA ASN A 70 -8.29 -41.78 -18.00
C ASN A 70 -9.35 -40.85 -17.41
N LYS A 71 -9.93 -39.93 -18.19
CA LYS A 71 -11.03 -39.06 -17.74
C LYS A 71 -12.27 -39.86 -17.33
N LEU A 72 -12.65 -40.85 -18.14
CA LEU A 72 -13.77 -41.74 -17.84
C LEU A 72 -13.52 -42.58 -16.58
N ALA A 73 -12.30 -43.09 -16.41
CA ALA A 73 -11.92 -43.82 -15.20
C ALA A 73 -12.00 -42.91 -13.96
N VAL A 74 -11.38 -41.72 -13.99
CA VAL A 74 -11.37 -40.79 -12.85
C VAL A 74 -12.76 -40.27 -12.50
N ALA A 75 -13.63 -40.05 -13.48
CA ALA A 75 -15.00 -39.60 -13.25
C ALA A 75 -15.89 -40.66 -12.57
N GLY A 76 -15.51 -41.94 -12.57
CA GLY A 76 -16.21 -43.01 -11.86
C GLY A 76 -17.71 -43.04 -12.15
N ASN A 77 -18.54 -42.90 -11.11
CA ASN A 77 -19.99 -42.94 -11.21
C ASN A 77 -20.60 -41.62 -11.75
N PHE A 78 -19.78 -40.68 -12.21
CA PHE A 78 -20.15 -39.42 -12.87
C PHE A 78 -19.73 -39.40 -14.35
N GLN A 79 -19.87 -40.54 -15.06
CA GLN A 79 -19.38 -40.70 -16.44
C GLN A 79 -19.90 -39.62 -17.41
N SER A 80 -21.14 -39.15 -17.24
CA SER A 80 -21.73 -38.06 -18.04
C SER A 80 -21.00 -36.72 -17.87
N ALA A 81 -20.26 -36.55 -16.78
CA ALA A 81 -19.48 -35.35 -16.49
C ALA A 81 -18.00 -35.48 -16.87
N ALA A 82 -17.56 -36.65 -17.35
CA ALA A 82 -16.17 -36.89 -17.75
C ALA A 82 -15.79 -36.19 -19.05
N ASN A 83 -16.74 -36.11 -19.99
CA ASN A 83 -16.55 -35.58 -21.34
C ASN A 83 -17.66 -34.55 -21.63
N GLY A 84 -17.28 -33.28 -21.70
CA GLY A 84 -18.18 -32.18 -22.05
C GLY A 84 -17.45 -31.06 -22.78
N ALA A 85 -18.19 -30.22 -23.48
CA ALA A 85 -17.69 -28.96 -23.99
C ALA A 85 -17.80 -27.90 -22.89
N GLU A 86 -16.81 -27.01 -22.80
CA GLU A 86 -16.88 -25.87 -21.89
C GLU A 86 -17.88 -24.84 -22.46
N GLU A 87 -18.94 -24.58 -21.71
CA GLU A 87 -19.97 -23.59 -22.02
C GLU A 87 -19.94 -22.46 -21.00
N LEU A 88 -20.11 -21.24 -21.49
CA LEU A 88 -20.09 -20.03 -20.66
C LEU A 88 -21.49 -19.45 -20.51
N THR A 89 -21.83 -19.09 -19.28
CA THR A 89 -23.09 -18.43 -18.93
C THR A 89 -22.78 -17.10 -18.26
N THR A 90 -23.40 -16.02 -18.71
CA THR A 90 -23.06 -14.68 -18.23
C THR A 90 -24.22 -14.07 -17.46
N ILE A 91 -23.92 -13.47 -16.31
CA ILE A 91 -24.85 -12.74 -15.44
C ILE A 91 -24.34 -11.31 -15.24
N ASP A 92 -25.22 -10.32 -15.32
CA ASP A 92 -24.91 -8.90 -15.12
C ASP A 92 -25.83 -8.34 -14.03
N ASN A 93 -25.24 -7.80 -12.96
CA ASN A 93 -25.99 -7.26 -11.83
C ASN A 93 -25.90 -5.74 -11.68
N GLY A 94 -25.43 -5.04 -12.72
CA GLY A 94 -25.21 -3.60 -12.71
C GLY A 94 -23.78 -3.19 -12.38
N LEU A 95 -23.15 -3.78 -11.35
CA LEU A 95 -21.78 -3.46 -10.93
C LEU A 95 -20.73 -4.40 -11.52
N ILE A 96 -21.07 -5.69 -11.61
CA ILE A 96 -20.18 -6.74 -12.13
C ILE A 96 -20.91 -7.58 -13.17
N LYS A 97 -20.12 -8.08 -14.12
CA LYS A 97 -20.54 -9.06 -15.10
C LYS A 97 -19.73 -10.34 -14.90
N ILE A 98 -20.40 -11.40 -14.49
CA ILE A 98 -19.78 -12.68 -14.11
C ILE A 98 -19.98 -13.66 -15.26
N SER A 99 -18.89 -14.22 -15.77
CA SER A 99 -18.92 -15.36 -16.70
C SER A 99 -18.71 -16.65 -15.90
N PHE A 100 -19.75 -17.46 -15.77
CA PHE A 100 -19.68 -18.80 -15.19
C PHE A 100 -19.32 -19.83 -16.27
N THR A 101 -18.68 -20.91 -15.85
CA THR A 101 -18.35 -22.07 -16.69
C THR A 101 -19.00 -23.32 -16.14
N ASN A 102 -19.55 -24.15 -17.02
CA ASN A 102 -20.04 -25.50 -16.64
C ASN A 102 -18.90 -26.43 -16.22
N LYS A 103 -17.66 -26.17 -16.64
CA LYS A 103 -16.48 -26.94 -16.21
C LYS A 103 -16.10 -26.57 -14.78
N GLY A 104 -16.37 -27.48 -13.85
CA GLY A 104 -16.28 -27.24 -12.41
C GLY A 104 -17.45 -26.48 -11.81
N GLY A 105 -18.40 -25.99 -12.62
CA GLY A 105 -19.55 -25.22 -12.15
C GLY A 105 -19.13 -24.01 -11.33
N GLN A 106 -18.30 -23.13 -11.88
CA GLN A 106 -17.60 -22.07 -11.14
C GLN A 106 -17.55 -20.74 -11.90
N PRO A 107 -17.27 -19.59 -11.24
CA PRO A 107 -16.96 -18.35 -11.92
C PRO A 107 -15.63 -18.47 -12.68
N LYS A 108 -15.63 -18.17 -13.97
CA LYS A 108 -14.43 -18.13 -14.82
C LYS A 108 -13.78 -16.75 -14.81
N SER A 109 -14.57 -15.70 -14.96
CA SER A 109 -14.10 -14.31 -14.93
C SER A 109 -15.18 -13.36 -14.43
N VAL A 110 -14.76 -12.26 -13.82
CA VAL A 110 -15.62 -11.20 -13.31
C VAL A 110 -15.14 -9.86 -13.84
N GLU A 111 -15.95 -9.20 -14.65
CA GLU A 111 -15.69 -7.88 -15.19
C GLU A 111 -16.30 -6.82 -14.27
N LEU A 112 -15.49 -5.90 -13.75
CA LEU A 112 -15.93 -4.78 -12.93
C LEU A 112 -16.31 -3.60 -13.84
N LYS A 113 -17.60 -3.30 -13.94
CA LYS A 113 -18.15 -2.37 -14.94
C LYS A 113 -17.77 -0.91 -14.68
N THR A 114 -17.59 -0.55 -13.41
CA THR A 114 -17.28 0.84 -12.99
C THR A 114 -15.80 1.19 -13.17
N PHE A 115 -14.91 0.20 -13.24
CA PHE A 115 -13.46 0.43 -13.16
C PHE A 115 -12.74 0.06 -14.44
N LYS A 116 -11.90 0.97 -14.93
CA LYS A 116 -11.01 0.70 -16.07
C LYS A 116 -9.70 0.08 -15.63
N SER A 117 -9.04 -0.66 -16.49
CA SER A 117 -7.67 -1.13 -16.36
C SER A 117 -6.69 -0.12 -16.99
N PHE A 118 -5.39 -0.32 -16.82
CA PHE A 118 -4.34 0.57 -17.34
C PHE A 118 -4.34 0.69 -18.88
N ASP A 119 -4.96 -0.26 -19.58
CA ASP A 119 -5.12 -0.32 -21.03
C ASP A 119 -6.48 0.23 -21.51
N SER A 120 -7.23 0.92 -20.64
CA SER A 120 -8.59 1.43 -20.90
C SER A 120 -9.69 0.38 -21.07
N SER A 121 -9.38 -0.92 -20.98
CA SER A 121 -10.39 -1.98 -20.89
C SER A 121 -11.07 -1.98 -19.51
N ASN A 122 -12.16 -2.73 -19.32
CA ASN A 122 -12.73 -2.90 -17.98
C ASN A 122 -11.81 -3.78 -17.12
N ALA A 123 -11.77 -3.51 -15.81
CA ALA A 123 -10.98 -4.30 -14.88
C ALA A 123 -11.60 -5.70 -14.73
N ILE A 124 -10.93 -6.72 -15.28
CA ILE A 124 -11.35 -8.12 -15.17
C ILE A 124 -10.61 -8.79 -14.02
N MET A 125 -11.30 -9.60 -13.22
CA MET A 125 -10.74 -10.47 -12.19
C MET A 125 -10.98 -11.92 -12.57
N GLY A 126 -9.98 -12.78 -12.34
CA GLY A 126 -10.00 -14.16 -12.84
C GLY A 126 -9.65 -14.25 -14.33
N GLY A 127 -10.13 -15.28 -15.02
CA GLY A 127 -9.97 -15.47 -16.47
C GLY A 127 -8.68 -16.16 -16.92
N SER A 128 -7.61 -16.10 -16.11
CA SER A 128 -6.40 -16.89 -16.35
C SER A 128 -6.66 -18.39 -16.11
N PRO A 129 -6.04 -19.32 -16.87
CA PRO A 129 -6.15 -20.78 -16.67
C PRO A 129 -5.72 -21.25 -15.27
N PHE A 130 -4.97 -20.43 -14.53
CA PHE A 130 -4.60 -20.71 -13.15
C PHE A 130 -5.76 -20.54 -12.17
N ASN A 131 -6.73 -19.68 -12.48
CA ASN A 131 -7.87 -19.43 -11.59
C ASN A 131 -8.76 -20.66 -11.54
N ASN A 132 -8.97 -21.19 -10.34
CA ASN A 132 -9.75 -22.41 -10.16
C ASN A 132 -10.29 -22.50 -8.73
N ILE A 133 -11.49 -23.05 -8.58
CA ILE A 133 -12.10 -23.42 -7.31
C ILE A 133 -12.46 -24.90 -7.42
N ALA A 134 -11.80 -25.71 -6.61
CA ALA A 134 -11.92 -27.15 -6.69
C ALA A 134 -12.00 -27.77 -5.30
N TYR A 135 -12.61 -28.94 -5.22
CA TYR A 135 -12.51 -29.83 -4.09
C TYR A 135 -12.59 -31.27 -4.59
N THR A 136 -12.04 -32.19 -3.81
CA THR A 136 -12.00 -33.60 -4.17
C THR A 136 -13.30 -34.28 -3.77
N ILE A 137 -13.85 -35.09 -4.67
CA ILE A 137 -14.99 -35.97 -4.41
C ILE A 137 -14.64 -37.41 -4.76
N ASN A 138 -15.14 -38.35 -3.97
CA ASN A 138 -15.03 -39.77 -4.27
C ASN A 138 -16.00 -40.11 -5.40
N THR A 139 -15.47 -40.62 -6.50
CA THR A 139 -16.24 -40.94 -7.71
C THR A 139 -16.55 -42.43 -7.83
N SER A 140 -15.72 -43.29 -7.24
CA SER A 140 -15.96 -44.73 -7.08
C SER A 140 -15.09 -45.29 -5.94
N ALA A 141 -15.12 -46.61 -5.71
CA ALA A 141 -14.26 -47.23 -4.70
C ALA A 141 -12.78 -46.99 -5.02
N ASN A 142 -12.07 -46.35 -4.09
CA ASN A 142 -10.65 -45.96 -4.22
C ASN A 142 -10.35 -44.99 -5.37
N GLN A 143 -11.34 -44.29 -5.93
CA GLN A 143 -11.13 -43.26 -6.94
C GLN A 143 -11.75 -41.94 -6.51
N SER A 144 -11.07 -40.86 -6.87
CA SER A 144 -11.54 -39.51 -6.60
C SER A 144 -11.21 -38.59 -7.76
N ALA A 145 -12.03 -37.57 -7.93
CA ALA A 145 -11.85 -36.53 -8.94
C ALA A 145 -11.90 -35.15 -8.28
N LEU A 146 -11.21 -34.19 -8.89
CA LEU A 146 -11.43 -32.79 -8.58
C LEU A 146 -12.69 -32.31 -9.30
N THR A 147 -13.55 -31.58 -8.62
CA THR A 147 -14.76 -31.01 -9.23
C THR A 147 -14.43 -30.14 -10.45
N SER A 148 -13.31 -29.43 -10.45
CA SER A 148 -12.84 -28.62 -11.58
C SER A 148 -12.49 -29.40 -12.87
N SER A 149 -12.30 -30.72 -12.78
CA SER A 149 -12.11 -31.60 -13.94
C SER A 149 -13.41 -32.14 -14.53
N LEU A 150 -14.55 -31.95 -13.84
CA LEU A 150 -15.85 -32.46 -14.25
C LEU A 150 -16.70 -31.38 -14.93
N PHE A 151 -17.54 -31.79 -15.86
CA PHE A 151 -18.52 -30.93 -16.53
C PHE A 151 -19.88 -31.06 -15.84
N PHE A 152 -20.35 -29.97 -15.25
CA PHE A 152 -21.68 -29.89 -14.68
C PHE A 152 -22.71 -29.74 -15.81
N ASN A 153 -23.95 -30.13 -15.53
CA ASN A 153 -25.06 -29.89 -16.44
C ASN A 153 -25.20 -28.38 -16.71
N PRO A 154 -25.75 -27.99 -17.89
CA PRO A 154 -26.06 -26.60 -18.18
C PRO A 154 -26.85 -25.95 -17.04
N PRO A 155 -26.54 -24.68 -16.70
CA PRO A 155 -27.06 -24.08 -15.49
C PRO A 155 -28.56 -23.80 -15.62
N THR A 156 -29.29 -23.98 -14.53
CA THR A 156 -30.63 -23.40 -14.38
C THR A 156 -30.51 -22.01 -13.78
N ILE A 157 -31.13 -21.02 -14.42
CA ILE A 157 -31.12 -19.62 -13.97
C ILE A 157 -32.52 -19.26 -13.50
N THR A 158 -32.63 -18.83 -12.24
CA THR A 158 -33.91 -18.44 -11.65
C THR A 158 -33.84 -16.98 -11.19
N LYS A 159 -34.81 -16.17 -11.61
CA LYS A 159 -34.96 -14.78 -11.15
C LYS A 159 -35.92 -14.75 -9.98
N GLU A 160 -35.47 -14.27 -8.83
CA GLU A 160 -36.33 -14.06 -7.67
C GLU A 160 -37.05 -12.70 -7.74
N ALA A 161 -38.16 -12.57 -6.99
CA ALA A 161 -39.00 -11.37 -7.00
C ALA A 161 -38.29 -10.10 -6.51
N ASP A 162 -37.20 -10.25 -5.75
CA ASP A 162 -36.38 -9.15 -5.25
C ASP A 162 -35.22 -8.76 -6.21
N GLY A 163 -35.19 -9.35 -7.41
CA GLY A 163 -34.19 -9.06 -8.43
C GLY A 163 -32.88 -9.84 -8.28
N ARG A 164 -32.78 -10.77 -7.32
CA ARG A 164 -31.64 -11.71 -7.25
C ARG A 164 -31.72 -12.74 -8.38
N GLU A 165 -30.57 -13.08 -8.94
CA GLU A 165 -30.44 -14.17 -9.91
C GLU A 165 -29.70 -15.34 -9.29
N VAL A 166 -30.29 -16.53 -9.41
CA VAL A 166 -29.76 -17.78 -8.88
C VAL A 166 -29.31 -18.66 -10.03
N VAL A 167 -28.01 -18.92 -10.13
CA VAL A 167 -27.40 -19.81 -11.13
C VAL A 167 -27.06 -21.13 -10.47
N SER A 168 -27.67 -22.22 -10.92
CA SER A 168 -27.48 -23.55 -10.34
C SER A 168 -26.85 -24.52 -11.33
N TYR A 169 -25.64 -24.96 -11.03
CA TYR A 169 -24.96 -26.05 -11.73
C TYR A 169 -25.15 -27.34 -10.95
N SER A 170 -25.66 -28.38 -11.59
CA SER A 170 -25.90 -29.68 -10.96
C SER A 170 -25.04 -30.77 -11.59
N LEU A 171 -24.59 -31.69 -10.75
CA LEU A 171 -23.87 -32.89 -11.12
C LEU A 171 -24.56 -34.06 -10.41
N THR A 172 -24.95 -35.09 -11.16
CA THR A 172 -25.66 -36.26 -10.60
C THR A 172 -24.94 -37.53 -11.01
N SER A 173 -24.75 -38.43 -10.04
CA SER A 173 -24.16 -39.75 -10.24
C SER A 173 -25.22 -40.76 -10.67
N VAL A 174 -24.80 -41.85 -11.34
CA VAL A 174 -25.65 -43.01 -11.62
C VAL A 174 -26.25 -43.64 -10.36
N ASP A 175 -25.58 -43.53 -9.21
CA ASP A 175 -26.02 -44.08 -7.92
C ASP A 175 -26.92 -43.09 -7.12
N GLY A 176 -27.32 -41.97 -7.75
CA GLY A 176 -28.25 -41.00 -7.17
C GLY A 176 -27.64 -39.97 -6.23
N GLN A 177 -26.32 -39.97 -6.00
CA GLN A 177 -25.67 -38.84 -5.31
C GLN A 177 -25.65 -37.61 -6.22
N SER A 178 -25.71 -36.41 -5.63
CA SER A 178 -25.74 -35.18 -6.40
C SER A 178 -24.97 -34.05 -5.72
N ILE A 179 -24.35 -33.20 -6.52
CA ILE A 179 -23.69 -31.98 -6.10
C ILE A 179 -24.32 -30.82 -6.86
N THR A 180 -24.75 -29.79 -6.15
CA THR A 180 -25.27 -28.56 -6.76
C THR A 180 -24.47 -27.36 -6.26
N HIS A 181 -23.88 -26.61 -7.19
CA HIS A 181 -23.35 -25.28 -6.92
C HIS A 181 -24.42 -24.25 -7.24
N GLN A 182 -24.85 -23.52 -6.21
CA GLN A 182 -25.84 -22.45 -6.35
C GLN A 182 -25.17 -21.11 -6.09
N PHE A 183 -25.06 -20.29 -7.13
CA PHE A 183 -24.56 -18.92 -7.04
C PHE A 183 -25.74 -17.95 -6.98
N ILE A 184 -25.82 -17.15 -5.92
CA ILE A 184 -26.86 -16.14 -5.75
C ILE A 184 -26.21 -14.78 -5.98
N VAL A 185 -26.57 -14.15 -7.10
CA VAL A 185 -26.07 -12.84 -7.53
C VAL A 185 -27.10 -11.78 -7.16
N LYS A 186 -26.72 -10.87 -6.27
CA LYS A 186 -27.58 -9.75 -5.86
C LYS A 186 -27.42 -8.56 -6.79
N PRO A 187 -28.48 -7.76 -7.02
CA PRO A 187 -28.37 -6.53 -7.79
C PRO A 187 -27.44 -5.55 -7.07
N ASN A 188 -26.54 -4.92 -7.83
CA ASN A 188 -25.59 -3.91 -7.35
C ASN A 188 -24.73 -4.35 -6.14
N ASP A 189 -24.27 -5.59 -6.13
CA ASP A 189 -23.38 -6.13 -5.10
C ASP A 189 -22.11 -6.76 -5.72
N TYR A 190 -20.98 -6.67 -5.04
CA TYR A 190 -19.72 -7.31 -5.43
C TYR A 190 -19.58 -8.72 -4.82
N MET A 191 -20.44 -9.07 -3.86
CA MET A 191 -20.49 -10.37 -3.21
C MET A 191 -21.39 -11.33 -4.00
N VAL A 192 -20.85 -12.52 -4.28
CA VAL A 192 -21.58 -13.64 -4.86
C VAL A 192 -21.70 -14.72 -3.80
N ASP A 193 -22.92 -14.96 -3.31
CA ASP A 193 -23.17 -16.05 -2.38
C ASP A 193 -23.04 -17.38 -3.14
N TRP A 194 -22.35 -18.36 -2.56
CA TRP A 194 -22.09 -19.66 -3.18
C TRP A 194 -22.45 -20.78 -2.20
N ASN A 195 -23.57 -21.46 -2.45
CA ASN A 195 -23.96 -22.62 -1.67
C ASN A 195 -23.55 -23.89 -2.40
N ILE A 196 -22.81 -24.77 -1.72
CA ILE A 196 -22.53 -26.13 -2.19
C ILE A 196 -23.53 -27.05 -1.49
N VAL A 197 -24.43 -27.66 -2.26
CA VAL A 197 -25.42 -28.61 -1.76
C VAL A 197 -25.01 -30.01 -2.21
N ILE A 198 -24.68 -30.88 -1.26
CA ILE A 198 -24.22 -32.24 -1.51
C ILE A 198 -25.25 -33.22 -0.95
N ASN A 199 -25.77 -34.08 -1.81
CA ASN A 199 -26.56 -35.25 -1.43
C ASN A 199 -25.69 -36.51 -1.61
N GLY A 200 -25.52 -37.29 -0.54
CA GLY A 200 -24.54 -38.35 -0.42
C GLY A 200 -23.20 -37.89 0.15
N ALA A 201 -23.16 -36.84 0.99
CA ALA A 201 -21.93 -36.25 1.52
C ALA A 201 -21.06 -37.27 2.28
N ASN A 202 -21.68 -38.17 3.03
CA ASN A 202 -21.04 -39.28 3.74
C ASN A 202 -20.33 -40.30 2.84
N ARG A 203 -20.63 -40.32 1.53
CA ARG A 203 -19.98 -41.18 0.53
C ARG A 203 -19.00 -40.39 -0.35
N LEU A 204 -19.41 -39.20 -0.76
CA LEU A 204 -18.64 -38.33 -1.65
C LEU A 204 -17.44 -37.69 -0.97
N LEU A 205 -17.46 -37.52 0.36
CA LEU A 205 -16.39 -36.86 1.10
C LEU A 205 -15.71 -37.82 2.08
N THR A 206 -14.40 -37.94 1.97
CA THR A 206 -13.58 -38.73 2.89
C THR A 206 -13.53 -38.04 4.26
N GLY A 207 -13.92 -38.77 5.32
CA GLY A 207 -13.91 -38.25 6.69
C GLY A 207 -14.87 -37.08 6.94
N ASN A 208 -15.94 -36.95 6.14
CA ASN A 208 -16.88 -35.82 6.16
C ASN A 208 -16.18 -34.46 6.08
N THR A 209 -15.03 -34.41 5.40
CA THR A 209 -14.22 -33.21 5.25
C THR A 209 -14.30 -32.73 3.81
N LEU A 210 -14.60 -31.44 3.64
CA LEU A 210 -14.46 -30.74 2.37
C LEU A 210 -13.13 -29.95 2.37
N ASN A 211 -12.21 -30.35 1.49
CA ASN A 211 -10.96 -29.62 1.26
C ASN A 211 -11.11 -28.72 0.03
N VAL A 212 -11.34 -27.43 0.25
CA VAL A 212 -11.50 -26.42 -0.79
C VAL A 212 -10.13 -25.91 -1.21
N ASN A 213 -9.77 -26.16 -2.46
CA ASN A 213 -8.62 -25.58 -3.14
C ASN A 213 -9.10 -24.37 -3.97
N TRP A 214 -8.65 -23.17 -3.59
CA TRP A 214 -8.96 -21.93 -4.26
C TRP A 214 -7.69 -21.30 -4.80
N GLN A 215 -7.60 -21.17 -6.11
CA GLN A 215 -6.46 -20.62 -6.84
C GLN A 215 -6.87 -19.32 -7.51
N VAL A 216 -6.11 -18.26 -7.28
CA VAL A 216 -6.36 -16.94 -7.87
C VAL A 216 -5.07 -16.32 -8.38
N GLU A 217 -5.09 -15.87 -9.62
CA GLU A 217 -4.02 -15.09 -10.25
C GLU A 217 -4.37 -13.60 -10.18
N ALA A 218 -3.51 -12.83 -9.53
CA ALA A 218 -3.61 -11.38 -9.48
C ALA A 218 -2.88 -10.77 -10.69
N ASP A 219 -3.62 -10.45 -11.74
CA ASP A 219 -3.11 -9.74 -12.91
C ASP A 219 -2.84 -8.27 -12.60
N LYS A 220 -1.81 -7.70 -13.23
CA LYS A 220 -1.48 -6.27 -13.18
C LYS A 220 -2.69 -5.42 -13.56
N LYS A 221 -3.08 -4.50 -12.67
CA LYS A 221 -4.16 -3.51 -12.93
C LYS A 221 -3.67 -2.07 -12.92
N GLN A 222 -2.47 -1.82 -12.39
CA GLN A 222 -1.86 -0.49 -12.36
C GLN A 222 -0.71 -0.37 -13.35
N THR A 223 -0.29 0.85 -13.67
CA THR A 223 0.84 1.11 -14.57
C THR A 223 2.16 0.54 -14.01
N ASP A 224 2.38 0.66 -12.70
CA ASP A 224 3.57 0.17 -12.00
C ASP A 224 3.28 -1.14 -11.26
N ILE A 225 3.81 -2.24 -11.79
CA ILE A 225 3.67 -3.57 -11.20
C ILE A 225 4.47 -3.74 -9.92
N VAL A 226 5.64 -3.11 -9.82
CA VAL A 226 6.51 -3.22 -8.64
C VAL A 226 5.81 -2.54 -7.46
N TYR A 227 5.23 -1.37 -7.70
CA TYR A 227 4.44 -0.67 -6.70
C TYR A 227 3.18 -1.45 -6.32
N GLU A 228 2.41 -1.92 -7.30
CA GLU A 228 1.21 -2.71 -7.06
C GLU A 228 1.51 -3.98 -6.25
N ARG A 229 2.65 -4.64 -6.51
CA ARG A 229 3.10 -5.80 -5.74
C ARG A 229 3.45 -5.46 -4.31
N ARG A 230 4.12 -4.34 -4.05
CA ARG A 230 4.43 -3.86 -2.68
C ARG A 230 3.15 -3.60 -1.86
N GLN A 231 2.05 -3.24 -2.52
CA GLN A 231 0.75 -3.03 -1.89
C GLN A 231 -0.09 -4.32 -1.80
N SER A 232 0.32 -5.39 -2.47
CA SER A 232 -0.39 -6.67 -2.48
C SER A 232 -0.11 -7.50 -1.24
N ARG A 233 -1.14 -8.15 -0.71
CA ARG A 233 -1.09 -8.91 0.55
C ARG A 233 -2.00 -10.13 0.50
N LEU A 234 -1.63 -11.16 1.25
CA LEU A 234 -2.56 -12.17 1.73
C LEU A 234 -3.25 -11.63 2.97
N CYS A 235 -4.57 -11.54 2.96
CA CYS A 235 -5.36 -11.02 4.07
C CYS A 235 -6.32 -12.12 4.56
N PHE A 236 -6.52 -12.24 5.87
CA PHE A 236 -7.40 -13.26 6.44
C PHE A 236 -7.95 -12.82 7.79
N VAL A 237 -9.03 -13.48 8.22
CA VAL A 237 -9.55 -13.39 9.58
C VAL A 237 -9.56 -14.77 10.21
N GLU A 238 -8.69 -14.96 11.20
CA GLU A 238 -8.55 -16.19 11.98
C GLU A 238 -8.94 -15.88 13.44
N ASP A 239 -9.80 -16.72 14.03
CA ASP A 239 -10.27 -16.56 15.42
C ASP A 239 -10.88 -15.16 15.68
N GLY A 240 -11.60 -14.66 14.68
CA GLY A 240 -12.19 -13.32 14.69
C GLY A 240 -11.18 -12.17 14.60
N SER A 241 -9.88 -12.42 14.47
CA SER A 241 -8.84 -11.38 14.37
C SER A 241 -8.32 -11.25 12.95
N TYR A 242 -8.21 -10.02 12.45
CA TYR A 242 -7.65 -9.74 11.13
C TYR A 242 -6.13 -9.73 11.19
N ASP A 243 -5.50 -10.42 10.24
CA ASP A 243 -4.06 -10.36 10.01
C ASP A 243 -3.74 -10.44 8.50
N TYR A 244 -2.48 -10.17 8.14
CA TYR A 244 -2.02 -10.19 6.76
C TYR A 244 -0.56 -10.64 6.63
N LYS A 245 -0.20 -11.13 5.44
CA LYS A 245 1.19 -11.37 5.02
C LYS A 245 1.48 -10.60 3.72
N THR A 246 2.63 -9.96 3.65
CA THR A 246 3.05 -9.19 2.47
C THR A 246 3.40 -10.13 1.32
N ALA A 247 2.89 -9.86 0.12
CA ALA A 247 3.05 -10.77 -1.03
C ALA A 247 4.37 -10.61 -1.79
N THR A 248 5.21 -9.60 -1.47
CA THR A 248 6.36 -9.17 -2.29
C THR A 248 7.38 -10.26 -2.61
N THR A 249 7.67 -11.17 -1.68
CA THR A 249 8.74 -12.18 -1.84
C THR A 249 8.22 -13.62 -1.89
N GLY A 250 6.91 -13.78 -2.11
CA GLY A 250 6.22 -15.04 -1.83
C GLY A 250 6.14 -15.31 -0.33
N THR A 251 5.03 -15.89 0.12
CA THR A 251 4.80 -16.16 1.55
C THR A 251 3.71 -17.20 1.72
N THR A 252 3.69 -17.84 2.88
CA THR A 252 2.67 -18.81 3.28
C THR A 252 2.11 -18.43 4.65
N ALA A 253 0.79 -18.50 4.80
CA ALA A 253 0.06 -18.42 6.05
C ALA A 253 -0.57 -19.80 6.31
N THR A 254 -0.38 -20.33 7.51
CA THR A 254 -0.99 -21.58 7.96
C THR A 254 -2.00 -21.23 9.05
N PHE A 255 -3.13 -21.93 9.04
CA PHE A 255 -4.26 -21.69 9.92
C PHE A 255 -4.57 -22.93 10.73
N GLU A 256 -4.43 -22.81 12.04
CA GLU A 256 -4.74 -23.87 13.01
C GLU A 256 -6.08 -23.62 13.72
N LYS A 257 -6.61 -22.40 13.60
CA LYS A 257 -7.87 -21.98 14.22
C LYS A 257 -8.94 -21.72 13.16
N PRO A 258 -10.21 -21.52 13.57
CA PRO A 258 -11.28 -21.21 12.63
C PRO A 258 -11.00 -19.93 11.83
N VAL A 259 -11.17 -20.00 10.51
CA VAL A 259 -10.95 -18.89 9.58
C VAL A 259 -12.26 -18.48 8.93
N ASN A 260 -12.64 -17.21 9.02
CA ASN A 260 -13.87 -16.72 8.39
C ASN A 260 -13.70 -16.58 6.87
N TRP A 261 -12.58 -16.00 6.45
CA TRP A 261 -12.27 -15.74 5.05
C TRP A 261 -10.77 -15.57 4.81
N VAL A 262 -10.37 -15.81 3.57
CA VAL A 262 -9.01 -15.61 3.04
C VAL A 262 -9.08 -14.80 1.75
N SER A 263 -8.10 -13.94 1.51
CA SER A 263 -8.15 -12.95 0.45
C SER A 263 -6.79 -12.71 -0.20
N MET A 264 -6.79 -12.60 -1.51
CA MET A 264 -5.68 -12.05 -2.29
C MET A 264 -5.99 -10.59 -2.59
N LYS A 265 -5.32 -9.69 -1.87
CA LYS A 265 -5.42 -8.25 -2.01
C LYS A 265 -4.39 -7.74 -3.01
N GLN A 266 -4.83 -6.93 -3.98
CA GLN A 266 -4.02 -6.00 -4.77
C GLN A 266 -4.19 -4.57 -4.23
N GLN A 267 -3.56 -3.57 -4.85
CA GLN A 267 -3.66 -2.17 -4.39
C GLN A 267 -5.13 -1.71 -4.25
N PHE A 268 -5.92 -1.82 -5.33
CA PHE A 268 -7.30 -1.31 -5.35
C PHE A 268 -8.39 -2.39 -5.44
N PHE A 269 -8.02 -3.66 -5.62
CA PHE A 269 -8.98 -4.75 -5.76
C PHE A 269 -8.59 -5.91 -4.86
N ASN A 270 -9.55 -6.77 -4.56
CA ASN A 270 -9.27 -8.05 -3.93
C ASN A 270 -10.22 -9.13 -4.44
N SER A 271 -9.74 -10.35 -4.43
CA SER A 271 -10.59 -11.55 -4.51
C SER A 271 -10.59 -12.21 -3.14
N THR A 272 -11.75 -12.58 -2.61
CA THR A 272 -11.86 -13.18 -1.28
C THR A 272 -12.77 -14.40 -1.31
N LEU A 273 -12.31 -15.48 -0.68
CA LEU A 273 -13.08 -16.69 -0.41
C LEU A 273 -13.58 -16.65 1.04
N ILE A 274 -14.88 -16.83 1.23
CA ILE A 274 -15.55 -16.71 2.53
C ILE A 274 -16.31 -17.99 2.84
N ALA A 275 -16.19 -18.49 4.08
CA ALA A 275 -17.06 -19.54 4.62
C ALA A 275 -17.98 -18.93 5.68
N LYS A 276 -19.30 -18.98 5.48
CA LYS A 276 -20.27 -18.40 6.43
C LYS A 276 -20.26 -19.12 7.78
N ASN A 277 -19.87 -20.39 7.77
CA ASN A 277 -19.72 -21.24 8.97
C ASN A 277 -18.24 -21.45 9.37
N ASN A 278 -17.33 -20.63 8.84
CA ASN A 278 -15.88 -20.73 8.98
C ASN A 278 -15.26 -21.97 8.33
N PHE A 279 -14.00 -21.84 7.95
CA PHE A 279 -13.09 -22.95 7.73
C PHE A 279 -12.54 -23.41 9.08
N ASN A 280 -12.27 -24.70 9.25
CA ASN A 280 -11.67 -25.25 10.46
C ASN A 280 -10.16 -25.00 10.54
N GLY A 281 -9.51 -24.77 9.40
CA GLY A 281 -8.07 -24.55 9.27
C GLY A 281 -7.65 -24.68 7.81
N GLY A 282 -6.36 -24.64 7.55
CA GLY A 282 -5.81 -24.76 6.20
C GLY A 282 -4.51 -23.99 6.01
N GLU A 283 -4.19 -23.69 4.76
CA GLU A 283 -3.05 -22.85 4.41
C GLU A 283 -3.38 -21.97 3.20
N MET A 284 -2.72 -20.82 3.11
CA MET A 284 -2.74 -19.97 1.94
C MET A 284 -1.32 -19.52 1.60
N SER A 285 -0.90 -19.74 0.36
CA SER A 285 0.40 -19.29 -0.13
C SER A 285 0.25 -18.34 -1.31
N VAL A 286 1.25 -17.49 -1.52
CA VAL A 286 1.39 -16.68 -2.73
C VAL A 286 2.79 -16.88 -3.30
N THR A 287 2.85 -17.06 -4.60
CA THR A 287 4.10 -17.14 -5.36
C THR A 287 4.20 -15.92 -6.29
N VAL A 288 5.40 -15.37 -6.39
CA VAL A 288 5.70 -14.25 -7.28
C VAL A 288 6.50 -14.78 -8.47
N PRO A 289 6.06 -14.56 -9.72
CA PRO A 289 6.79 -15.00 -10.91
C PRO A 289 8.20 -14.39 -11.02
N ALA A 290 9.15 -15.12 -11.61
CA ALA A 290 10.55 -14.71 -11.72
C ALA A 290 10.78 -13.45 -12.60
N ASP A 291 9.99 -13.25 -13.67
CA ASP A 291 10.04 -12.07 -14.55
C ASP A 291 9.27 -10.87 -13.95
N SER A 292 9.53 -10.60 -12.67
CA SER A 292 8.61 -9.90 -11.79
C SER A 292 8.45 -8.41 -12.11
N ASP A 293 9.45 -7.77 -12.72
CA ASP A 293 9.48 -6.31 -12.88
C ASP A 293 8.88 -5.83 -14.22
N THR A 294 8.71 -6.73 -15.19
CA THR A 294 8.12 -6.44 -16.51
C THR A 294 6.92 -7.33 -16.85
N GLY A 295 6.62 -8.30 -15.99
CA GLY A 295 5.52 -9.25 -16.17
C GLY A 295 4.12 -8.63 -16.09
N LYS A 296 3.12 -9.47 -16.36
CA LYS A 296 1.68 -9.12 -16.26
C LYS A 296 1.03 -9.64 -14.97
N VAL A 297 1.75 -10.40 -14.16
CA VAL A 297 1.21 -11.09 -12.98
C VAL A 297 1.88 -10.53 -11.72
N VAL A 298 1.05 -10.02 -10.81
CA VAL A 298 1.47 -9.49 -9.51
C VAL A 298 1.85 -10.64 -8.57
N GLY A 299 1.02 -11.69 -8.54
CA GLY A 299 1.25 -12.91 -7.78
C GLY A 299 0.16 -13.96 -8.03
N LYS A 300 0.46 -15.21 -7.71
CA LYS A 300 -0.47 -16.34 -7.79
C LYS A 300 -0.69 -16.90 -6.40
N ALA A 301 -1.93 -16.85 -5.91
CA ALA A 301 -2.28 -17.33 -4.59
C ALA A 301 -3.03 -18.67 -4.66
N ILE A 302 -2.72 -19.56 -3.73
CA ILE A 302 -3.37 -20.87 -3.56
C ILE A 302 -3.79 -20.98 -2.09
N ALA A 303 -5.08 -21.17 -1.85
CA ALA A 303 -5.62 -21.47 -0.53
C ALA A 303 -6.16 -22.91 -0.49
N ASN A 304 -5.66 -23.71 0.45
CA ASN A 304 -6.14 -25.06 0.76
C ASN A 304 -6.87 -25.00 2.10
N MET A 305 -8.18 -24.83 2.07
CA MET A 305 -9.01 -24.61 3.27
C MET A 305 -9.87 -25.85 3.58
N LYS A 306 -9.97 -26.18 4.87
CA LYS A 306 -10.71 -27.35 5.35
C LYS A 306 -12.04 -26.94 5.98
N ILE A 307 -13.12 -27.64 5.62
CA ILE A 307 -14.42 -27.56 6.31
C ILE A 307 -14.80 -28.96 6.77
N GLN A 308 -15.01 -29.13 8.07
CA GLN A 308 -15.52 -30.34 8.69
C GLN A 308 -17.04 -30.28 8.72
N LEU A 309 -17.68 -31.30 8.14
CA LEU A 309 -19.13 -31.40 8.09
C LEU A 309 -19.64 -32.40 9.13
N PRO A 310 -20.88 -32.21 9.62
CA PRO A 310 -21.59 -33.24 10.36
C PRO A 310 -21.73 -34.53 9.54
N ALA A 311 -21.79 -35.69 10.20
CA ALA A 311 -21.99 -36.97 9.55
C ALA A 311 -23.45 -37.14 9.09
N ALA A 312 -23.84 -36.42 8.04
CA ALA A 312 -25.17 -36.44 7.45
C ALA A 312 -25.11 -36.88 5.98
N ALA A 313 -26.20 -37.49 5.50
CA ALA A 313 -26.33 -37.86 4.09
C ALA A 313 -26.39 -36.61 3.19
N SER A 314 -26.99 -35.53 3.67
CA SER A 314 -27.07 -34.26 2.95
C SER A 314 -26.36 -33.17 3.72
N ALA A 315 -25.57 -32.35 3.01
CA ALA A 315 -24.87 -31.21 3.58
C ALA A 315 -25.03 -29.97 2.69
N THR A 316 -25.25 -28.83 3.32
CA THR A 316 -25.22 -27.52 2.65
C THR A 316 -24.07 -26.72 3.24
N ILE A 317 -23.11 -26.35 2.40
CA ILE A 317 -21.97 -25.53 2.78
C ILE A 317 -22.19 -24.11 2.25
N PRO A 318 -22.57 -23.16 3.12
CA PRO A 318 -22.77 -21.77 2.71
C PRO A 318 -21.43 -21.03 2.65
N MET A 319 -21.05 -20.62 1.45
CA MET A 319 -19.85 -19.85 1.15
C MET A 319 -20.21 -18.54 0.44
N ALA A 320 -19.22 -17.69 0.23
CA ALA A 320 -19.33 -16.53 -0.65
C ALA A 320 -17.99 -16.21 -1.30
N LEU A 321 -18.07 -15.54 -2.45
CA LEU A 321 -16.93 -15.03 -3.19
C LEU A 321 -17.10 -13.53 -3.34
N TYR A 322 -16.07 -12.76 -2.98
CA TYR A 322 -16.04 -11.33 -3.25
C TYR A 322 -15.10 -11.06 -4.41
N TYR A 323 -15.60 -10.31 -5.39
CA TYR A 323 -14.82 -9.78 -6.49
C TYR A 323 -15.13 -8.28 -6.62
N GLY A 324 -14.30 -7.43 -6.03
CA GLY A 324 -14.56 -6.00 -6.10
C GLY A 324 -13.42 -5.10 -5.62
N PRO A 325 -13.73 -3.79 -5.48
CA PRO A 325 -12.77 -2.78 -5.08
C PRO A 325 -12.43 -2.84 -3.59
N ASN A 326 -11.30 -2.26 -3.21
CA ASN A 326 -10.84 -2.10 -1.84
C ASN A 326 -11.41 -0.82 -1.21
N GLU A 327 -12.73 -0.68 -1.22
CA GLU A 327 -13.40 0.50 -0.67
C GLU A 327 -13.86 0.26 0.76
N PHE A 328 -13.46 1.15 1.68
CA PHE A 328 -13.78 1.01 3.10
C PHE A 328 -15.28 0.91 3.35
N ASN A 329 -16.08 1.77 2.71
CA ASN A 329 -17.53 1.80 2.89
C ASN A 329 -18.24 0.59 2.25
N VAL A 330 -17.72 0.04 1.16
CA VAL A 330 -18.27 -1.17 0.52
C VAL A 330 -17.99 -2.37 1.42
N LEU A 331 -16.73 -2.57 1.79
CA LEU A 331 -16.31 -3.73 2.58
C LEU A 331 -16.90 -3.75 3.99
N LYS A 332 -17.12 -2.57 4.60
CA LYS A 332 -17.75 -2.44 5.92
C LYS A 332 -19.20 -2.93 5.94
N LYS A 333 -19.94 -2.82 4.83
CA LYS A 333 -21.36 -3.23 4.75
C LYS A 333 -21.56 -4.73 5.01
N TYR A 334 -20.56 -5.55 4.68
CA TYR A 334 -20.64 -7.00 4.87
C TYR A 334 -20.48 -7.43 6.33
N ASN A 335 -20.01 -6.55 7.23
CA ASN A 335 -19.89 -6.80 8.68
C ASN A 335 -19.09 -8.07 9.05
N ILE A 336 -18.08 -8.41 8.24
CA ILE A 336 -17.18 -9.56 8.46
C ILE A 336 -15.71 -9.13 8.58
N LYS A 337 -15.47 -7.88 9.02
CA LYS A 337 -14.14 -7.25 9.19
C LYS A 337 -13.34 -7.05 7.89
N MET A 338 -13.96 -7.20 6.72
CA MET A 338 -13.30 -6.97 5.43
C MET A 338 -12.83 -5.52 5.24
N GLU A 339 -13.40 -4.55 5.95
CA GLU A 339 -12.94 -3.16 5.89
C GLU A 339 -11.50 -2.97 6.38
N SER A 340 -10.93 -3.98 7.07
CA SER A 340 -9.52 -4.01 7.49
C SER A 340 -8.55 -4.36 6.36
N ILE A 341 -9.05 -4.88 5.23
CA ILE A 341 -8.26 -5.10 4.00
C ILE A 341 -7.71 -3.76 3.48
N VAL A 342 -8.47 -2.68 3.64
CA VAL A 342 -8.07 -1.32 3.26
C VAL A 342 -6.96 -0.84 4.19
N ASP A 343 -5.77 -0.57 3.62
CA ASP A 343 -4.64 -0.10 4.43
C ASP A 343 -4.80 1.38 4.75
N LEU A 344 -5.51 1.66 5.84
CA LEU A 344 -5.67 3.00 6.38
C LEU A 344 -4.58 3.35 7.41
N GLY A 345 -3.56 2.51 7.59
CA GLY A 345 -2.48 2.69 8.54
C GLY A 345 -1.83 1.37 8.93
N SER A 346 -0.50 1.32 8.93
CA SER A 346 0.27 0.09 9.19
C SER A 346 1.42 0.29 10.19
N GLY A 347 1.88 -0.82 10.76
CA GLY A 347 3.02 -0.87 11.69
C GLY A 347 2.86 0.03 12.93
N VAL A 348 3.94 0.75 13.27
CA VAL A 348 4.00 1.68 14.43
C VAL A 348 2.99 2.82 14.30
N PHE A 349 2.55 3.13 13.07
CA PHE A 349 1.56 4.17 12.78
C PHE A 349 0.14 3.63 12.60
N SER A 350 -0.15 2.38 13.00
CA SER A 350 -1.49 1.80 12.86
C SER A 350 -2.62 2.63 13.49
N PHE A 351 -2.32 3.47 14.49
CA PHE A 351 -3.29 4.40 15.09
C PHE A 351 -3.82 5.45 14.10
N VAL A 352 -3.10 5.77 13.02
CA VAL A 352 -3.55 6.75 12.02
C VAL A 352 -4.80 6.28 11.24
N LYS A 353 -5.13 4.99 11.30
CA LYS A 353 -6.37 4.44 10.75
C LYS A 353 -7.61 5.15 11.30
N TYR A 354 -7.56 5.61 12.55
CA TYR A 354 -8.65 6.34 13.17
C TYR A 354 -8.77 7.76 12.59
N ILE A 355 -7.64 8.42 12.30
CA ILE A 355 -7.61 9.72 11.62
C ILE A 355 -8.24 9.56 10.22
N ASN A 356 -7.86 8.51 9.49
CA ASN A 356 -8.43 8.24 8.17
C ASN A 356 -9.93 7.96 8.22
N ARG A 357 -10.36 7.05 9.09
CA ARG A 357 -11.76 6.61 9.20
C ARG A 357 -12.71 7.73 9.63
N TYR A 358 -12.29 8.57 10.58
CA TYR A 358 -13.18 9.56 11.20
C TYR A 358 -13.02 10.98 10.67
N ILE A 359 -11.87 11.31 10.05
CA ILE A 359 -11.58 12.67 9.59
C ILE A 359 -11.36 12.69 8.08
N ILE A 360 -10.35 11.98 7.57
CA ILE A 360 -9.93 12.13 6.16
C ILE A 360 -11.01 11.64 5.19
N ILE A 361 -11.50 10.41 5.36
CA ILE A 361 -12.50 9.83 4.43
C ILE A 361 -13.80 10.65 4.42
N PRO A 362 -14.43 11.00 5.58
CA PRO A 362 -15.64 11.80 5.57
C PRO A 362 -15.46 13.18 4.94
N VAL A 363 -14.36 13.88 5.23
CA VAL A 363 -14.09 15.22 4.68
C VAL A 363 -13.79 15.16 3.18
N PHE A 364 -13.04 14.14 2.74
CA PHE A 364 -12.80 13.91 1.33
C PHE A 364 -14.10 13.65 0.57
N ASN A 365 -14.95 12.74 1.07
CA ASN A 365 -16.25 12.43 0.46
C ASN A 365 -17.20 13.64 0.45
N PHE A 366 -17.16 14.46 1.50
CA PHE A 366 -17.90 15.72 1.55
C PHE A 366 -17.50 16.62 0.39
N PHE A 367 -16.21 16.91 0.21
CA PHE A 367 -15.76 17.76 -0.90
C PHE A 367 -15.98 17.11 -2.28
N ALA A 368 -15.79 15.79 -2.40
CA ALA A 368 -16.04 15.04 -3.63
C ALA A 368 -17.52 15.05 -4.04
N SER A 369 -18.45 15.22 -3.09
CA SER A 369 -19.88 15.31 -3.39
C SER A 369 -20.27 16.61 -4.11
N PHE A 370 -19.47 17.68 -4.00
CA PHE A 370 -19.73 18.97 -4.64
C PHE A 370 -18.86 19.22 -5.87
N ILE A 371 -17.70 18.55 -5.98
CA ILE A 371 -16.68 18.86 -6.98
C ILE A 371 -16.25 17.59 -7.69
N SER A 372 -16.39 17.58 -9.03
CA SER A 372 -16.03 16.43 -9.86
C SER A 372 -14.51 16.25 -10.05
N SER A 373 -13.73 17.33 -9.90
CA SER A 373 -12.28 17.27 -10.06
C SER A 373 -11.57 16.92 -8.76
N TYR A 374 -11.06 15.69 -8.68
CA TYR A 374 -10.39 15.18 -7.49
C TYR A 374 -9.12 15.95 -7.09
N GLY A 375 -8.43 16.61 -8.02
CA GLY A 375 -7.30 17.47 -7.69
C GLY A 375 -7.71 18.68 -6.83
N TRP A 376 -8.87 19.27 -7.10
CA TRP A 376 -9.44 20.34 -6.26
C TRP A 376 -9.99 19.80 -4.94
N VAL A 377 -10.57 18.61 -4.93
CA VAL A 377 -10.97 17.91 -3.69
C VAL A 377 -9.77 17.74 -2.77
N ILE A 378 -8.62 17.29 -3.29
CA ILE A 378 -7.37 17.17 -2.53
C ILE A 378 -6.90 18.55 -2.03
N ALA A 379 -6.95 19.58 -2.86
CA ALA A 379 -6.54 20.94 -2.46
C ALA A 379 -7.42 21.48 -1.31
N LEU A 380 -8.74 21.28 -1.36
CA LEU A 380 -9.65 21.69 -0.30
C LEU A 380 -9.48 20.87 0.98
N LEU A 381 -9.28 19.55 0.86
CA LEU A 381 -8.90 18.70 1.99
C LEU A 381 -7.62 19.23 2.65
N THR A 382 -6.64 19.65 1.84
CA THR A 382 -5.39 20.24 2.33
C THR A 382 -5.63 21.53 3.10
N ILE A 383 -6.46 22.44 2.55
CA ILE A 383 -6.84 23.68 3.20
C ILE A 383 -7.53 23.41 4.53
N PHE A 384 -8.46 22.45 4.57
CA PHE A 384 -9.15 22.04 5.79
C PHE A 384 -8.17 21.56 6.86
N ILE A 385 -7.27 20.64 6.51
CA ILE A 385 -6.24 20.12 7.44
C ILE A 385 -5.34 21.27 7.94
N ARG A 386 -4.93 22.17 7.05
CA ARG A 386 -4.11 23.34 7.39
C ARG A 386 -4.85 24.30 8.31
N LEU A 387 -6.15 24.51 8.10
CA LEU A 387 -6.98 25.36 8.95
C LEU A 387 -7.11 24.77 10.36
N VAL A 388 -7.42 23.48 10.47
CA VAL A 388 -7.54 22.78 11.77
C VAL A 388 -6.22 22.77 12.53
N THR A 389 -5.10 22.60 11.82
CA THR A 389 -3.77 22.61 12.42
C THR A 389 -3.19 24.03 12.61
N SER A 390 -3.83 25.05 12.05
CA SER A 390 -3.30 26.43 12.03
C SER A 390 -3.01 27.00 13.42
N PRO A 391 -3.82 26.80 14.48
CA PRO A 391 -3.54 27.38 15.79
C PRO A 391 -2.23 26.85 16.39
N LEU A 392 -1.93 25.56 16.17
CA LEU A 392 -0.70 24.91 16.62
C LEU A 392 0.51 25.35 15.78
N THR A 393 0.32 25.57 14.48
CA THR A 393 1.40 26.11 13.63
C THR A 393 1.71 27.56 13.99
N TYR A 394 0.71 28.36 14.35
CA TYR A 394 0.86 29.77 14.72
C TYR A 394 1.79 29.94 15.94
N THR A 395 1.60 29.15 17.00
CA THR A 395 2.48 29.20 18.18
C THR A 395 3.94 28.89 17.85
N SER A 396 4.13 28.06 16.83
CA SER A 396 5.44 27.63 16.37
C SER A 396 6.13 28.71 15.55
N TYR A 397 5.38 29.40 14.67
CA TYR A 397 5.86 30.58 13.96
C TYR A 397 6.19 31.74 14.90
N LEU A 398 5.35 32.00 15.91
CA LEU A 398 5.63 33.00 16.93
C LEU A 398 6.92 32.68 17.70
N SER A 399 7.15 31.40 18.03
CA SER A 399 8.40 30.97 18.68
C SER A 399 9.61 31.20 17.78
N GLY A 400 9.50 30.90 16.48
CA GLY A 400 10.55 31.20 15.50
C GLY A 400 10.83 32.69 15.34
N ALA A 401 9.79 33.53 15.42
CA ALA A 401 9.95 34.98 15.34
C ALA A 401 10.69 35.56 16.56
N LYS A 402 10.33 35.11 17.77
CA LYS A 402 11.07 35.46 18.99
C LYS A 402 12.53 35.00 18.91
N MET A 403 12.78 33.86 18.29
CA MET A 403 14.13 33.34 18.09
C MET A 403 14.95 34.22 17.14
N LYS A 404 14.33 34.71 16.06
CA LYS A 404 14.95 35.67 15.14
C LYS A 404 15.34 36.96 15.84
N VAL A 405 14.50 37.47 16.75
CA VAL A 405 14.79 38.66 17.58
C VAL A 405 16.00 38.43 18.51
N LEU A 406 16.17 37.22 19.05
CA LEU A 406 17.30 36.88 19.93
C LEU A 406 18.63 36.62 19.21
N ARG A 407 18.64 36.54 17.88
CA ARG A 407 19.86 36.23 17.10
C ARG A 407 21.04 37.16 17.38
N PRO A 408 20.87 38.50 17.43
CA PRO A 408 22.01 39.39 17.70
C PRO A 408 22.64 39.09 19.06
N GLU A 409 21.83 38.81 20.08
CA GLU A 409 22.32 38.42 21.41
C GLU A 409 23.05 37.06 21.38
N LEU A 410 22.55 36.10 20.60
CA LEU A 410 23.22 34.80 20.38
C LEU A 410 24.56 34.95 19.64
N ASP A 411 24.66 35.84 18.66
CA ASP A 411 25.90 36.07 17.91
C ASP A 411 26.96 36.75 18.79
N ILE A 412 26.54 37.68 19.66
CA ILE A 412 27.42 38.27 20.68
C ILE A 412 27.90 37.20 21.66
N LEU A 413 26.98 36.33 22.10
CA LEU A 413 27.31 35.22 23.00
C LEU A 413 28.30 34.25 22.36
N LYS A 414 28.11 33.91 21.08
CA LYS A 414 29.01 33.05 20.30
C LYS A 414 30.41 33.67 20.16
N LYS A 415 30.49 34.98 19.89
CA LYS A 415 31.77 35.72 19.85
C LYS A 415 32.48 35.76 21.20
N LYS A 416 31.75 35.84 22.31
CA LYS A 416 32.31 35.85 23.68
C LYS A 416 32.85 34.49 24.13
N LEU A 417 32.16 33.41 23.78
CA LEU A 417 32.48 32.05 24.26
C LEU A 417 33.37 31.23 23.31
N GLY A 418 33.56 31.69 22.07
CA GLY A 418 34.47 31.06 21.12
C GLY A 418 34.12 29.59 20.85
N ASP A 419 35.12 28.71 20.93
CA ASP A 419 35.00 27.28 20.62
C ASP A 419 34.44 26.42 21.78
N ASP A 420 34.15 27.01 22.95
CA ASP A 420 33.55 26.28 24.06
C ASP A 420 32.05 26.02 23.80
N GLN A 421 31.79 24.96 23.03
CA GLN A 421 30.44 24.55 22.64
C GLN A 421 29.54 24.24 23.85
N GLN A 422 30.11 23.75 24.96
CA GLN A 422 29.33 23.43 26.14
C GLN A 422 28.91 24.68 26.90
N ALA A 423 29.84 25.61 27.13
CA ALA A 423 29.50 26.90 27.72
C ALA A 423 28.51 27.68 26.85
N PHE A 424 28.68 27.63 25.52
CA PHE A 424 27.74 28.25 24.58
C PHE A 424 26.34 27.65 24.69
N ALA A 425 26.22 26.31 24.67
CA ALA A 425 24.91 25.64 24.78
C ALA A 425 24.18 26.00 26.08
N MET A 426 24.89 26.07 27.21
CA MET A 426 24.28 26.45 28.49
C MET A 426 23.83 27.90 28.53
N GLN A 427 24.68 28.85 28.10
CA GLN A 427 24.32 30.26 28.09
C GLN A 427 23.21 30.56 27.07
N GLN A 428 23.20 29.85 25.93
CA GLN A 428 22.12 29.90 24.96
C GLN A 428 20.79 29.46 25.59
N MET A 429 20.78 28.35 26.34
CA MET A 429 19.57 27.88 27.03
C MET A 429 19.14 28.85 28.15
N LYS A 430 20.09 29.44 28.89
CA LYS A 430 19.80 30.48 29.89
C LYS A 430 19.15 31.71 29.24
N LEU A 431 19.68 32.15 28.10
CA LEU A 431 19.14 33.27 27.34
C LEU A 431 17.71 33.00 26.85
N PHE A 432 17.46 31.81 26.28
CA PHE A 432 16.10 31.41 25.88
C PHE A 432 15.13 31.40 27.05
N ARG A 433 15.57 30.91 28.21
CA ARG A 433 14.77 30.91 29.44
C ARG A 433 14.48 32.32 29.92
N GLU A 434 15.45 33.21 29.94
CA GLU A 434 15.29 34.62 30.34
C GLU A 434 14.34 35.36 29.40
N ALA A 435 14.43 35.09 28.10
CA ALA A 435 13.55 35.65 27.09
C ALA A 435 12.15 34.99 27.00
N GLY A 436 11.91 33.88 27.72
CA GLY A 436 10.64 33.16 27.67
C GLY A 436 10.35 32.49 26.32
N VAL A 437 11.40 32.03 25.63
CA VAL A 437 11.33 31.37 24.32
C VAL A 437 11.51 29.87 24.51
N ASN A 438 10.63 29.06 23.93
CA ASN A 438 10.78 27.61 23.91
C ASN A 438 11.51 27.18 22.62
N PRO A 439 12.76 26.69 22.68
CA PRO A 439 13.51 26.28 21.49
C PRO A 439 12.86 25.08 20.77
N LEU A 440 12.10 24.25 21.49
CA LEU A 440 11.35 23.13 20.91
C LEU A 440 10.00 23.57 20.31
N GLY A 441 9.57 24.81 20.56
CA GLY A 441 8.34 25.35 19.98
C GLY A 441 8.34 25.34 18.45
N GLY A 442 9.51 25.40 17.82
CA GLY A 442 9.65 25.37 16.35
C GLY A 442 9.49 23.98 15.71
N CYS A 443 9.69 22.88 16.45
CA CYS A 443 9.58 21.53 15.91
C CYS A 443 8.23 20.85 16.16
N ILE A 444 7.37 21.43 17.01
CA ILE A 444 6.00 20.95 17.28
C ILE A 444 5.19 20.73 15.99
N PRO A 445 5.20 21.63 14.98
CA PRO A 445 4.47 21.40 13.74
C PRO A 445 4.98 20.19 12.97
N ALA A 446 6.29 19.96 12.97
CA ALA A 446 6.90 18.84 12.28
C ALA A 446 6.47 17.51 12.91
N VAL A 447 6.43 17.44 14.25
CA VAL A 447 5.98 16.24 14.97
C VAL A 447 4.49 15.95 14.70
N LEU A 448 3.64 16.98 14.74
CA LEU A 448 2.22 16.84 14.42
C LEU A 448 1.99 16.43 12.95
N GLN A 449 2.86 16.86 12.04
CA GLN A 449 2.76 16.54 10.62
C GLN A 449 3.02 15.06 10.34
N ILE A 450 3.82 14.37 11.16
CA ILE A 450 4.19 12.96 10.94
C ILE A 450 2.95 12.04 10.91
N PRO A 451 2.06 12.02 11.93
CA PRO A 451 0.83 11.24 11.87
C PRO A 451 -0.09 11.61 10.71
N ILE A 452 -0.20 12.91 10.38
CA ILE A 452 -1.01 13.40 9.27
C ILE A 452 -0.46 12.90 7.93
N PHE A 453 0.87 12.90 7.78
CA PHE A 453 1.53 12.36 6.59
C PHE A 453 1.22 10.89 6.41
N PHE A 454 1.40 10.06 7.45
CA PHE A 454 1.11 8.63 7.35
C PHE A 454 -0.38 8.35 7.11
N ALA A 455 -1.28 9.15 7.70
CA ALA A 455 -2.71 9.07 7.41
C ALA A 455 -2.98 9.30 5.92
N LEU A 456 -2.52 10.42 5.36
CA LEU A 456 -2.73 10.77 3.95
C LEU A 456 -2.01 9.84 2.99
N TYR A 457 -0.80 9.39 3.33
CA TYR A 457 -0.08 8.38 2.57
C TYR A 457 -0.90 7.09 2.46
N SER A 458 -1.40 6.56 3.57
CA SER A 458 -2.26 5.37 3.56
C SER A 458 -3.57 5.61 2.81
N PHE A 459 -4.20 6.76 3.01
CA PHE A 459 -5.45 7.12 2.35
C PHE A 459 -5.30 7.21 0.83
N PHE A 460 -4.38 8.02 0.31
CA PHE A 460 -4.22 8.18 -1.14
C PHE A 460 -3.74 6.90 -1.84
N ASN A 461 -3.08 5.99 -1.14
CA ASN A 461 -2.70 4.69 -1.68
C ASN A 461 -3.84 3.68 -1.74
N SER A 462 -4.89 3.88 -0.93
CA SER A 462 -6.04 2.97 -0.84
C SER A 462 -7.30 3.52 -1.51
N GLU A 463 -7.37 4.81 -1.78
CA GLU A 463 -8.55 5.49 -2.33
C GLU A 463 -8.69 5.24 -3.84
N ILE A 464 -9.54 4.28 -4.21
CA ILE A 464 -9.79 3.92 -5.61
C ILE A 464 -10.45 5.06 -6.40
N ALA A 465 -11.15 5.99 -5.74
CA ALA A 465 -11.79 7.12 -6.43
C ALA A 465 -10.79 8.01 -7.18
N LEU A 466 -9.52 8.02 -6.76
CA LEU A 466 -8.43 8.76 -7.41
C LEU A 466 -7.90 8.07 -8.67
N ARG A 467 -8.22 6.80 -8.86
CA ARG A 467 -7.69 5.99 -9.95
C ARG A 467 -8.25 6.44 -11.29
N GLY A 468 -7.35 6.67 -12.24
CA GLY A 468 -7.68 7.17 -13.57
C GLY A 468 -8.20 8.62 -13.59
N GLN A 469 -8.11 9.33 -12.47
CA GLN A 469 -8.52 10.74 -12.40
C GLN A 469 -7.36 11.63 -12.83
N SER A 470 -7.59 12.42 -13.88
CA SER A 470 -6.58 13.37 -14.37
C SER A 470 -6.69 14.73 -13.67
N PHE A 471 -5.55 15.40 -13.48
CA PHE A 471 -5.50 16.76 -12.96
C PHE A 471 -4.22 17.46 -13.42
N LEU A 472 -4.38 18.64 -14.03
CA LEU A 472 -3.30 19.40 -14.66
C LEU A 472 -2.52 18.51 -15.66
N TRP A 473 -1.24 18.22 -15.40
CA TRP A 473 -0.40 17.35 -16.23
C TRP A 473 -0.44 15.87 -15.80
N ALA A 474 -0.95 15.55 -14.61
CA ALA A 474 -1.06 14.17 -14.16
C ALA A 474 -2.25 13.48 -14.83
N LYS A 475 -1.99 12.33 -15.44
CA LYS A 475 -3.02 11.50 -16.08
C LYS A 475 -3.80 10.65 -15.08
N ASP A 476 -3.21 10.35 -13.93
CA ASP A 476 -3.79 9.52 -12.89
C ASP A 476 -3.26 9.98 -11.52
N LEU A 477 -4.16 10.42 -10.64
CA LEU A 477 -3.85 10.88 -9.28
C LEU A 477 -3.41 9.74 -8.34
N SER A 478 -3.77 8.50 -8.66
CA SER A 478 -3.44 7.31 -7.86
C SER A 478 -2.06 6.71 -8.19
N SER A 479 -1.44 7.13 -9.30
CA SER A 479 -0.08 6.78 -9.68
C SER A 479 0.83 8.01 -9.64
N TYR A 480 2.14 7.81 -9.75
CA TYR A 480 3.09 8.91 -9.99
C TYR A 480 2.77 9.62 -11.32
N ASP A 481 3.12 10.90 -11.41
CA ASP A 481 3.03 11.66 -12.66
C ASP A 481 4.32 11.53 -13.48
N VAL A 482 4.21 11.64 -14.81
CA VAL A 482 5.35 11.47 -15.72
C VAL A 482 5.38 12.63 -16.70
N ILE A 483 6.34 13.53 -16.54
CA ILE A 483 6.60 14.59 -17.53
C ILE A 483 7.71 14.20 -18.52
N ALA A 484 8.69 13.43 -18.04
CA ALA A 484 9.79 12.92 -18.85
C ALA A 484 10.20 11.53 -18.36
N ARG A 485 10.52 10.64 -19.29
CA ARG A 485 11.18 9.35 -19.01
C ARG A 485 12.65 9.47 -19.33
N LEU A 486 13.47 8.92 -18.44
CA LEU A 486 14.91 8.83 -18.57
C LEU A 486 15.25 7.52 -19.31
N PRO A 487 16.30 7.49 -20.15
CA PRO A 487 16.75 6.26 -20.81
C PRO A 487 17.46 5.28 -19.85
N PHE A 488 17.58 5.64 -18.56
CA PHE A 488 18.18 4.85 -17.50
C PHE A 488 17.36 5.02 -16.21
N SER A 489 17.43 4.04 -15.31
CA SER A 489 16.84 4.14 -13.97
C SER A 489 17.86 4.72 -12.99
N ILE A 490 17.46 5.73 -12.23
CA ILE A 490 18.25 6.28 -11.13
C ILE A 490 18.02 5.42 -9.87
N PRO A 491 19.08 5.01 -9.14
CA PRO A 491 18.97 4.20 -7.93
C PRO A 491 18.36 4.99 -6.75
N PHE A 492 18.27 4.36 -5.58
CA PHE A 492 17.67 4.94 -4.35
C PHE A 492 16.18 5.28 -4.46
N GLY A 493 15.45 4.59 -5.33
CA GLY A 493 14.01 4.76 -5.43
C GLY A 493 13.58 5.96 -6.28
N PHE A 494 14.46 6.61 -7.03
CA PHE A 494 14.04 7.64 -7.97
C PHE A 494 13.33 7.03 -9.19
N GLY A 495 13.87 5.94 -9.75
CA GLY A 495 13.27 5.25 -10.90
C GLY A 495 13.67 5.85 -12.25
N ASP A 496 12.87 5.59 -13.28
CA ASP A 496 13.13 5.89 -14.70
C ASP A 496 12.38 7.13 -15.22
N HIS A 497 11.72 7.89 -14.35
CA HIS A 497 10.87 9.01 -14.74
C HIS A 497 11.05 10.22 -13.84
N ILE A 498 10.54 11.36 -14.30
CA ILE A 498 10.51 12.61 -13.56
C ILE A 498 9.05 13.00 -13.32
N SER A 499 8.69 13.13 -12.04
CA SER A 499 7.40 13.65 -11.58
C SER A 499 7.47 15.17 -11.37
N LEU A 500 6.63 15.94 -12.08
CA LEU A 500 6.60 17.39 -11.94
C LEU A 500 5.93 17.81 -10.62
N PHE A 501 4.90 17.09 -10.14
CA PHE A 501 4.33 17.41 -8.82
C PHE A 501 5.37 17.22 -7.70
N THR A 502 6.19 16.17 -7.79
CA THR A 502 7.34 15.95 -6.90
C THR A 502 8.32 17.12 -6.94
N ILE A 503 8.69 17.61 -8.13
CA ILE A 503 9.56 18.79 -8.26
C ILE A 503 8.92 19.99 -7.56
N THR A 504 7.63 20.28 -7.82
CA THR A 504 6.96 21.42 -7.19
C THR A 504 6.89 21.30 -5.66
N ALA A 505 6.65 20.09 -5.13
CA ALA A 505 6.65 19.82 -3.69
C ALA A 505 8.03 20.02 -3.07
N VAL A 506 9.09 19.58 -3.76
CA VAL A 506 10.48 19.75 -3.31
C VAL A 506 10.92 21.20 -3.39
N THR A 507 10.61 21.90 -4.49
CA THR A 507 10.92 23.33 -4.65
C THR A 507 10.24 24.17 -3.58
N THR A 508 8.95 23.95 -3.33
CA THR A 508 8.22 24.67 -2.26
C THR A 508 8.76 24.34 -0.87
N SER A 509 9.13 23.08 -0.60
CA SER A 509 9.80 22.69 0.64
C SER A 509 11.15 23.39 0.80
N PHE A 510 11.92 23.50 -0.27
CA PHE A 510 13.20 24.21 -0.29
C PHE A 510 13.03 25.71 -0.03
N LEU A 511 11.99 26.35 -0.60
CA LEU A 511 11.65 27.74 -0.30
C LEU A 511 11.28 27.93 1.19
N ILE A 512 10.52 27.01 1.78
CA ILE A 512 10.22 27.02 3.23
C ILE A 512 11.52 26.92 4.03
N SER A 513 12.44 26.04 3.65
CA SER A 513 13.75 25.91 4.31
C SER A 513 14.58 27.19 4.23
N ILE A 514 14.61 27.86 3.07
CA ILE A 514 15.28 29.16 2.92
C ILE A 514 14.63 30.20 3.85
N TYR A 515 13.31 30.28 3.86
CA TYR A 515 12.57 31.24 4.67
C TYR A 515 12.82 31.05 6.18
N ASN A 516 12.82 29.79 6.62
CA ASN A 516 13.06 29.39 8.01
C ASN A 516 14.53 29.50 8.43
N MET A 517 15.50 29.59 7.51
CA MET A 517 16.92 29.73 7.88
C MET A 517 17.18 31.01 8.70
N SER A 518 16.36 32.05 8.53
CA SER A 518 16.45 33.27 9.36
C SER A 518 15.88 33.10 10.77
N MET A 519 15.31 31.95 11.10
CA MET A 519 14.67 31.66 12.39
C MET A 519 15.38 30.57 13.22
N THR A 520 16.14 29.66 12.60
CA THR A 520 16.88 28.59 13.30
C THR A 520 18.24 29.05 13.85
N PRO A 521 18.49 29.06 15.17
CA PRO A 521 19.78 29.45 15.74
C PRO A 521 20.93 28.62 15.18
N ASP A 522 22.08 29.25 14.93
CA ASP A 522 23.29 28.53 14.57
C ASP A 522 23.81 27.78 15.80
N GLN A 523 23.53 26.47 15.87
CA GLN A 523 23.91 25.60 16.99
C GLN A 523 25.39 25.17 16.95
N GLY A 524 26.24 25.79 16.12
CA GLY A 524 27.68 25.47 16.04
C GLY A 524 28.00 24.14 15.34
N ASN A 525 26.99 23.32 15.03
CA ASN A 525 27.13 22.12 14.23
C ASN A 525 26.74 22.40 12.75
N PRO A 526 27.70 22.33 11.80
CA PRO A 526 27.41 22.58 10.38
C PRO A 526 26.39 21.60 9.79
N VAL A 527 26.28 20.37 10.32
CA VAL A 527 25.28 19.38 9.88
C VAL A 527 23.87 19.85 10.17
N MET A 528 23.60 20.37 11.37
CA MET A 528 22.28 20.89 11.75
C MET A 528 21.88 22.13 10.93
N LYS A 529 22.87 22.95 10.52
CA LYS A 529 22.65 24.12 9.68
C LYS A 529 22.20 23.76 8.26
N TYR A 530 22.79 22.71 7.68
CA TYR A 530 22.49 22.30 6.29
C TYR A 530 21.40 21.24 6.16
N MET A 531 21.04 20.55 7.25
CA MET A 531 20.03 19.49 7.24
C MET A 531 18.68 19.91 6.63
N PRO A 532 18.11 21.11 6.91
CA PRO A 532 16.86 21.54 6.28
C PRO A 532 16.94 21.73 4.76
N TYR A 533 18.13 21.92 4.19
CA TYR A 533 18.35 22.04 2.74
C TYR A 533 18.51 20.68 2.07
N PHE A 534 19.14 19.74 2.77
CA PHE A 534 19.35 18.39 2.29
C PHE A 534 18.07 17.55 2.34
N PHE A 535 17.19 17.81 3.32
CA PHE A 535 15.97 17.02 3.50
C PHE A 535 14.99 17.08 2.31
N PRO A 536 14.67 18.25 1.71
CA PRO A 536 13.90 18.31 0.47
C PRO A 536 14.51 17.51 -0.68
N PHE A 537 15.84 17.44 -0.76
CA PHE A 537 16.52 16.63 -1.78
C PHE A 537 16.32 15.14 -1.55
N ILE A 538 16.38 14.65 -0.31
CA ILE A 538 16.02 13.24 0.01
C ILE A 538 14.56 12.96 -0.37
N LEU A 539 13.65 13.89 -0.04
CA LEU A 539 12.23 13.73 -0.35
C LEU A 539 11.98 13.58 -1.85
N LEU A 540 12.80 14.17 -2.72
CA LEU A 540 12.70 14.00 -4.17
C LEU A 540 12.74 12.51 -4.57
N PHE A 541 13.69 11.75 -4.01
CA PHE A 541 13.85 10.33 -4.33
C PHE A 541 12.67 9.49 -3.81
N ILE A 542 12.14 9.83 -2.64
CA ILE A 542 11.02 9.10 -2.05
C ILE A 542 9.72 9.43 -2.80
N PHE A 543 9.41 10.72 -2.99
CA PHE A 543 8.15 11.19 -3.53
C PHE A 543 7.97 10.88 -5.02
N ASN A 544 9.06 10.71 -5.78
CA ASN A 544 8.97 10.37 -7.19
C ASN A 544 8.32 9.00 -7.44
N GLN A 545 8.33 8.08 -6.47
CA GLN A 545 7.64 6.79 -6.54
C GLN A 545 6.23 6.79 -5.92
N LEU A 546 5.77 7.92 -5.40
CA LEU A 546 4.49 8.00 -4.69
C LEU A 546 3.37 8.49 -5.61
N PRO A 547 2.09 8.22 -5.25
CA PRO A 547 0.95 8.77 -5.96
C PRO A 547 1.03 10.29 -6.09
N SER A 548 0.71 10.80 -7.26
CA SER A 548 0.71 12.24 -7.55
C SER A 548 -0.30 13.01 -6.70
N ALA A 549 -1.37 12.35 -6.22
CA ALA A 549 -2.27 12.91 -5.21
C ALA A 549 -1.54 13.35 -3.93
N LEU A 550 -0.60 12.53 -3.45
CA LEU A 550 0.15 12.84 -2.24
C LEU A 550 1.14 14.00 -2.48
N THR A 551 1.85 13.98 -3.61
CA THR A 551 2.81 15.05 -3.93
C THR A 551 2.10 16.36 -4.24
N TRP A 552 0.92 16.32 -4.87
CA TRP A 552 0.04 17.48 -5.05
C TRP A 552 -0.45 18.04 -3.72
N TYR A 553 -0.92 17.19 -2.80
CA TYR A 553 -1.26 17.59 -1.43
C TYR A 553 -0.09 18.36 -0.79
N TYR A 554 1.14 17.84 -0.91
CA TYR A 554 2.33 18.49 -0.36
C TYR A 554 2.59 19.87 -0.98
N THR A 555 2.46 20.00 -2.30
CA THR A 555 2.61 21.28 -2.98
C THR A 555 1.62 22.31 -2.45
N VAL A 556 0.32 21.98 -2.41
CA VAL A 556 -0.72 22.89 -1.88
C VAL A 556 -0.45 23.23 -0.42
N SER A 557 -0.12 22.23 0.38
CA SER A 557 0.20 22.37 1.81
C SER A 557 1.38 23.31 2.04
N ASN A 558 2.44 23.18 1.25
CA ASN A 558 3.63 24.02 1.34
C ASN A 558 3.35 25.45 0.86
N LEU A 559 2.55 25.62 -0.18
CA LEU A 559 2.12 26.95 -0.63
C LEU A 559 1.32 27.67 0.46
N ILE A 560 0.35 27.00 1.10
CA ILE A 560 -0.39 27.56 2.24
C ILE A 560 0.57 27.91 3.38
N THR A 561 1.55 27.05 3.66
CA THR A 561 2.58 27.29 4.68
C THR A 561 3.36 28.58 4.37
N LEU A 562 3.83 28.76 3.13
CA LEU A 562 4.54 29.96 2.70
C LEU A 562 3.66 31.22 2.80
N ILE A 563 2.39 31.13 2.41
CA ILE A 563 1.43 32.23 2.53
C ILE A 563 1.22 32.60 4.00
N LEU A 564 0.94 31.63 4.87
CA LEU A 564 0.75 31.86 6.30
C LEU A 564 2.00 32.46 6.94
N GLN A 565 3.18 31.94 6.59
CA GLN A 565 4.46 32.46 7.05
C GLN A 565 4.67 33.92 6.63
N PHE A 566 4.43 34.23 5.35
CA PHE A 566 4.52 35.57 4.81
C PHE A 566 3.55 36.53 5.52
N VAL A 567 2.29 36.13 5.69
CA VAL A 567 1.27 36.94 6.36
C VAL A 567 1.62 37.16 7.83
N ILE A 568 2.01 36.10 8.54
CA ILE A 568 2.34 36.16 9.97
C ILE A 568 3.56 37.06 10.21
N GLN A 569 4.63 36.91 9.43
CA GLN A 569 5.83 37.73 9.62
C GLN A 569 5.66 39.19 9.25
N ASN A 570 4.91 39.50 8.18
CA ASN A 570 4.82 40.87 7.66
C ASN A 570 3.65 41.66 8.23
N TYR A 571 2.54 41.01 8.61
CA TYR A 571 1.31 41.70 9.01
C TYR A 571 0.88 41.43 10.47
N ILE A 572 1.31 40.31 11.07
CA ILE A 572 0.87 39.93 12.43
C ILE A 572 1.97 40.16 13.47
N ILE A 573 3.23 39.90 13.11
CA ILE A 573 4.37 40.03 14.01
C ILE A 573 4.91 41.46 13.97
N ASP A 574 4.68 42.17 15.06
CA ASP A 574 5.31 43.45 15.36
C ASP A 574 6.55 43.20 16.23
N HIS A 575 7.74 43.44 15.66
CA HIS A 575 9.02 43.12 16.30
C HIS A 575 9.24 43.94 17.59
N ASP A 576 8.76 45.17 17.62
CA ASP A 576 8.90 46.07 18.77
C ASP A 576 8.00 45.64 19.92
N LYS A 577 6.77 45.23 19.61
CA LYS A 577 5.86 44.64 20.61
C LYS A 577 6.38 43.31 21.16
N ILE A 578 7.09 42.51 20.35
CA ILE A 578 7.73 41.28 20.82
C ILE A 578 8.88 41.60 21.78
N LEU A 579 9.76 42.54 21.43
CA LEU A 579 10.86 43.01 22.28
C LEU A 579 10.34 43.55 23.62
N ALA A 580 9.34 44.43 23.60
CA ALA A 580 8.72 44.98 24.80
C ALA A 580 8.14 43.89 25.72
N LYS A 581 7.40 42.92 25.14
CA LYS A 581 6.89 41.76 25.91
C LYS A 581 8.00 40.87 26.45
N MET A 582 9.11 40.72 25.73
CA MET A 582 10.27 39.93 26.20
C MET A 582 10.98 40.63 27.36
N GLU A 583 11.13 41.95 27.32
CA GLU A 583 11.68 42.76 28.42
C GLU A 583 10.79 42.73 29.66
N GLU A 584 9.48 42.82 29.51
CA GLU A 584 8.53 42.61 30.61
C GLU A 584 8.62 41.19 31.18
N THR A 585 8.77 40.19 30.32
CA THR A 585 8.92 38.78 30.73
C THR A 585 10.26 38.52 31.44
N ARG A 586 11.31 39.29 31.12
CA ARG A 586 12.59 39.28 31.84
C ARG A 586 12.45 39.87 33.26
N LYS A 587 11.56 40.85 33.45
CA LYS A 587 11.32 41.52 34.75
C LYS A 587 10.44 40.73 35.72
N LYS A 588 9.66 39.74 35.25
CA LYS A 588 8.78 38.92 36.11
C LYS A 588 9.56 37.79 36.80
N PRO A 589 9.36 37.54 38.12
CA PRO A 589 9.97 36.41 38.82
C PRO A 589 9.41 35.09 38.27
N LYS A 590 10.29 34.15 37.88
CA LYS A 590 9.89 32.91 37.21
C LYS A 590 9.90 31.73 38.18
N THR A 591 8.76 31.07 38.35
CA THR A 591 8.66 29.78 39.05
C THR A 591 9.25 28.68 38.18
N LYS A 592 10.23 27.94 38.69
CA LYS A 592 10.88 26.84 37.95
C LYS A 592 9.95 25.63 37.88
N SER A 593 9.82 25.02 36.70
CA SER A 593 9.17 23.71 36.58
C SER A 593 10.12 22.60 37.09
N LYS A 594 9.59 21.58 37.78
CA LYS A 594 10.38 20.45 38.34
C LYS A 594 11.26 19.76 37.29
N TRP A 595 10.81 19.68 36.04
CA TRP A 595 11.62 19.11 34.94
C TRP A 595 12.79 20.02 34.56
N GLN A 596 12.57 21.34 34.56
CA GLN A 596 13.59 22.33 34.22
C GLN A 596 14.70 22.39 35.29
N GLU A 597 14.35 22.23 36.57
CA GLU A 597 15.32 22.10 37.66
C GLU A 597 16.20 20.85 37.49
N ARG A 598 15.58 19.69 37.24
CA ARG A 598 16.29 18.43 37.03
C ARG A 598 17.25 18.49 35.84
N TYR A 599 16.83 19.08 34.72
CA TYR A 599 17.71 19.24 33.56
C TYR A 599 18.90 20.17 33.84
N SER A 600 18.68 21.30 34.53
CA SER A 600 19.76 22.21 34.91
C SER A 600 20.76 21.57 35.88
N GLN A 601 20.28 20.80 36.87
CA GLN A 601 21.15 20.07 37.81
C GLN A 601 21.96 18.98 37.11
N MET A 602 21.36 18.26 36.15
CA MET A 602 22.06 17.26 35.35
C MET A 602 23.20 17.91 34.53
N MET A 603 22.95 19.04 33.87
CA MET A 603 23.98 19.76 33.10
C MET A 603 25.11 20.30 33.98
N GLU A 604 24.78 20.93 35.12
CA GLU A 604 25.78 21.40 36.09
C GLU A 604 26.62 20.26 36.67
N SER A 605 26.01 19.09 36.90
CA SER A 605 26.73 17.90 37.35
C SER A 605 27.70 17.37 36.29
N GLN A 606 27.32 17.38 35.01
CA GLN A 606 28.21 16.98 33.91
C GLN A 606 29.41 17.93 33.78
N GLN A 607 29.20 19.23 33.93
CA GLN A 607 30.29 20.20 33.92
C GLN A 607 31.25 20.02 35.09
N LYS A 608 30.74 19.84 36.31
CA LYS A 608 31.59 19.56 37.47
C LYS A 608 32.43 18.29 37.26
N VAL A 609 31.87 17.25 36.65
CA VAL A 609 32.60 16.02 36.32
C VAL A 609 33.68 16.28 35.26
N GLN A 610 33.44 17.13 34.26
CA GLN A 610 34.45 17.49 33.27
C GLN A 610 35.57 18.35 33.85
N ASP A 611 35.24 19.36 34.66
CA ASP A 611 36.22 20.19 35.37
C ASP A 611 37.11 19.35 36.29
N LEU A 612 36.51 18.39 37.01
CA LEU A 612 37.27 17.45 37.84
C LEU A 612 38.19 16.56 36.99
N LYS A 613 37.75 16.08 35.83
CA LYS A 613 38.61 15.32 34.90
C LYS A 613 39.77 16.15 34.34
N GLN A 614 39.53 17.42 33.99
CA GLN A 614 40.58 18.33 33.51
C GLN A 614 41.59 18.67 34.62
N ARG A 615 41.13 18.93 35.85
CA ARG A 615 42.02 19.14 37.01
C ARG A 615 42.84 17.90 37.34
N THR A 616 42.25 16.71 37.22
CA THR A 616 42.97 15.44 37.45
C THR A 616 44.01 15.15 36.37
N ASN A 617 43.77 15.55 35.11
CA ASN A 617 44.74 15.42 34.02
C ASN A 617 45.87 16.46 34.09
N ASN A 618 45.60 17.68 34.57
CA ASN A 618 46.64 18.70 34.75
C ASN A 618 47.55 18.44 35.95
N ASN A 619 47.09 17.69 36.96
CA ASN A 619 47.92 17.24 38.09
C ASN A 619 48.74 15.97 37.79
N LYS A 620 48.64 15.40 36.57
CA LYS A 620 49.39 14.22 36.11
C LYS A 620 50.46 14.54 35.06
N LYS A 621 50.63 15.81 34.70
CA LYS A 621 51.82 16.35 34.01
C LYS A 621 52.67 17.06 35.04
#